data_AF-A0AAV4X535-F1
#
_entry.id   AF-A0AAV4X535-F1
#
_cell.length_a   1.000
_cell.length_b   1.000
_cell.length_c   1.000
_cell.angle_alpha   90.00
_cell.angle_beta   90.00
_cell.angle_gamma   90.00
#
_symmetry.space_group_name_H-M   'P 1'
#
loop_
_entity.id
_entity.type
_entity.pdbx_description
1 polymer ?
#
loop_
_entity_poly.entity_id
_entity_poly.type
_entity_poly.pdbx_seq_one_letter_code
_entity_poly.pdbx_strand_id
1 'polypeptide(L)'
;MIGDPYQVPHGYGAFIVPKNALKILIQDKTTKVMKNEPEVPEAPEALCLCIAQGSIQAKIRPGVWIPLIRSLHVYEESWKISANPIVCSKDVLQAVTKLHRRSLKGTVFTVGYVEEKAECSRIEILVFTRCRNVYVIQLSFKVEESVCIAHVRSFSSGIFPSWFPLNFLFSSILFFIPFYDRGRNENWINLLKSQMTIPLEIIKNGRRC
;
A
#
# COMPACT_ATOMS: atom_id res chain seq x y z
N MET A 1 23.65 -51.23 45.56
CA MET A 1 23.28 -51.51 46.96
C MET A 1 22.84 -50.21 47.60
N ILE A 2 21.58 -50.17 48.06
CA ILE A 2 21.05 -49.54 49.29
C ILE A 2 21.44 -48.06 49.52
N GLY A 3 20.54 -47.09 49.69
CA GLY A 3 19.08 -47.09 49.82
C GLY A 3 18.64 -45.69 50.30
N ASP A 4 17.44 -45.30 49.85
CA ASP A 4 16.44 -44.33 50.36
C ASP A 4 16.88 -42.99 51.00
N PRO A 5 16.10 -41.92 50.74
CA PRO A 5 15.06 -41.69 51.75
C PRO A 5 13.72 -41.05 51.31
N TYR A 6 12.74 -41.39 52.15
CA TYR A 6 11.57 -40.64 52.64
C TYR A 6 10.28 -40.47 51.81
N GLN A 7 9.23 -41.04 52.42
CA GLN A 7 7.80 -40.92 52.17
C GLN A 7 7.23 -39.53 52.48
N VAL A 8 6.15 -39.22 51.75
CA VAL A 8 5.22 -38.08 51.87
C VAL A 8 4.24 -38.29 53.05
N PRO A 9 3.58 -37.24 53.60
CA PRO A 9 2.18 -37.04 53.16
C PRO A 9 1.63 -35.59 53.16
N HIS A 10 0.73 -35.38 52.20
CA HIS A 10 -0.51 -34.56 52.20
C HIS A 10 -0.61 -33.22 52.95
N GLY A 11 -0.92 -32.16 52.18
CA GLY A 11 -1.52 -30.93 52.73
C GLY A 11 -1.65 -29.77 51.73
N TYR A 12 -2.34 -29.95 50.59
CA TYR A 12 -2.71 -28.80 49.75
C TYR A 12 -3.97 -28.13 50.32
N GLY A 13 -3.76 -27.09 51.13
CA GLY A 13 -4.79 -26.13 51.48
C GLY A 13 -5.12 -25.25 50.26
N ALA A 14 -6.38 -25.25 49.85
CA ALA A 14 -6.89 -24.32 48.86
C ALA A 14 -6.89 -22.89 49.43
N PHE A 15 -6.08 -21.99 48.87
CA PHE A 15 -6.19 -20.56 49.14
C PHE A 15 -7.33 -19.97 48.29
N ILE A 16 -8.40 -19.56 48.95
CA ILE A 16 -9.47 -18.77 48.35
C ILE A 16 -8.98 -17.32 48.26
N VAL A 17 -8.68 -16.85 47.05
CA VAL A 17 -8.39 -15.44 46.78
C VAL A 17 -9.71 -14.68 46.64
N PRO A 18 -9.98 -13.63 47.44
CA PRO A 18 -11.20 -12.85 47.32
C PRO A 18 -11.20 -12.08 45.99
N LYS A 19 -12.33 -12.15 45.26
CA LYS A 19 -12.55 -11.57 43.91
C LYS A 19 -12.34 -10.03 43.80
N ASN A 20 -12.09 -9.34 44.90
CA ASN A 20 -11.90 -7.88 44.94
C ASN A 20 -10.43 -7.44 44.97
N ALA A 21 -9.46 -8.36 45.13
CA ALA A 21 -8.04 -8.01 45.11
C ALA A 21 -7.48 -7.77 43.68
N LEU A 22 -8.18 -8.23 42.64
CA LEU A 22 -7.75 -8.08 41.24
C LEU A 22 -8.13 -6.72 40.63
N LYS A 23 -8.97 -5.91 41.31
CA LYS A 23 -9.44 -4.61 40.79
C LYS A 23 -8.54 -3.43 41.16
N ILE A 24 -7.65 -3.58 42.14
CA ILE A 24 -6.80 -2.49 42.63
C ILE A 24 -5.46 -2.42 41.86
N LEU A 25 -5.05 -3.50 41.17
CA LEU A 25 -3.79 -3.50 40.41
C LEU A 25 -3.93 -3.09 38.93
N ILE A 26 -5.15 -2.79 38.46
CA ILE A 26 -5.42 -2.41 37.05
C ILE A 26 -5.70 -0.90 36.90
N GLN A 27 -5.95 -0.17 37.99
CA GLN A 27 -6.32 1.25 37.93
C GLN A 27 -5.17 2.26 38.08
N ASP A 28 -3.93 1.82 38.32
CA ASP A 28 -2.80 2.72 38.65
C ASP A 28 -1.65 2.71 37.61
N LYS A 29 -1.97 2.43 36.34
CA LYS A 29 -1.08 2.73 35.19
C LYS A 29 -1.63 3.80 34.25
N THR A 30 -2.60 4.56 34.73
CA THR A 30 -3.08 5.82 34.12
C THR A 30 -2.42 7.01 34.80
N THR A 31 -1.10 7.15 34.65
CA THR A 31 -0.46 8.45 34.87
C THR A 31 0.63 8.73 33.82
N LYS A 32 0.24 9.60 32.87
CA LYS A 32 1.06 10.60 32.17
C LYS A 32 2.37 10.14 31.53
N VAL A 33 2.26 9.74 30.26
CA VAL A 33 3.24 10.15 29.25
C VAL A 33 2.55 11.17 28.36
N MET A 34 2.69 12.46 28.68
CA MET A 34 2.43 13.54 27.71
C MET A 34 3.53 13.46 26.65
N LYS A 35 3.29 12.65 25.62
CA LYS A 35 3.88 12.91 24.31
C LYS A 35 2.94 13.89 23.62
N ASN A 36 3.41 15.12 23.45
CA ASN A 36 2.95 15.96 22.34
C ASN A 36 3.35 15.24 21.04
N GLU A 37 2.59 14.23 20.66
CA GLU A 37 2.56 13.79 19.27
C GLU A 37 1.92 14.93 18.49
N PRO A 38 2.57 15.48 17.46
CA PRO A 38 1.88 16.39 16.56
C PRO A 38 0.67 15.62 16.03
N GLU A 39 -0.54 16.15 16.23
CA GLU A 39 -1.77 15.67 15.59
C GLU A 39 -1.45 15.46 14.12
N VAL A 40 -1.24 14.20 13.73
CA VAL A 40 -1.09 13.83 12.34
C VAL A 40 -2.47 14.08 11.77
N PRO A 41 -2.65 15.07 10.87
CA PRO A 41 -3.96 15.30 10.28
C PRO A 41 -4.38 14.00 9.62
N GLU A 42 -5.45 13.39 10.16
CA GLU A 42 -6.06 12.18 9.60
C GLU A 42 -6.23 12.44 8.11
N ALA A 43 -5.53 11.63 7.31
CA ALA A 43 -5.64 11.72 5.87
C ALA A 43 -7.14 11.54 5.56
N PRO A 44 -7.79 12.47 4.84
CA PRO A 44 -9.23 12.41 4.66
C PRO A 44 -9.54 11.09 3.97
N GLU A 45 -10.15 10.16 4.70
CA GLU A 45 -10.51 8.85 4.17
C GLU A 45 -11.24 9.08 2.85
N ALA A 46 -10.85 8.34 1.81
CA ALA A 46 -11.56 8.44 0.55
C ALA A 46 -12.99 7.96 0.81
N LEU A 47 -13.97 8.84 0.59
CA LEU A 47 -15.39 8.52 0.75
C LEU A 47 -15.65 7.20 0.00
N CYS A 48 -16.39 6.26 0.59
CA CYS A 48 -16.60 4.91 0.03
C CYS A 48 -17.00 4.93 -1.46
N LEU A 49 -17.81 5.91 -1.87
CA LEU A 49 -18.20 6.14 -3.27
C LEU A 49 -17.03 6.54 -4.19
N CYS A 50 -16.10 7.36 -3.71
CA CYS A 50 -14.89 7.73 -4.47
C CYS A 50 -13.99 6.52 -4.70
N ILE A 51 -13.87 5.63 -3.70
CA ILE A 51 -13.09 4.38 -3.84
C ILE A 51 -13.74 3.48 -4.87
N ALA A 52 -15.06 3.28 -4.80
CA ALA A 52 -15.79 2.44 -5.74
C ALA A 52 -15.71 2.98 -7.18
N GLN A 53 -16.02 4.27 -7.37
CA GLN A 53 -15.96 4.91 -8.70
C GLN A 53 -14.53 4.94 -9.24
N GLY A 54 -13.55 5.30 -8.40
CA GLY A 54 -12.13 5.29 -8.75
C GLY A 54 -11.64 3.90 -9.17
N SER A 55 -12.08 2.85 -8.48
CA SER A 55 -11.74 1.47 -8.83
C SER A 55 -12.37 1.03 -10.15
N ILE A 56 -13.63 1.40 -10.42
CA ILE A 56 -14.31 1.11 -11.69
C ILE A 56 -13.61 1.84 -12.84
N GLN A 57 -13.33 3.13 -12.66
CA GLN A 57 -12.61 3.95 -13.64
C GLN A 57 -11.21 3.39 -13.91
N ALA A 58 -10.51 2.99 -12.84
CA ALA A 58 -9.24 2.28 -12.91
C ALA A 58 -9.34 0.89 -13.53
N LYS A 59 -10.52 0.29 -13.71
CA LYS A 59 -10.70 -0.98 -14.46
C LYS A 59 -11.04 -0.74 -15.93
N ILE A 60 -11.89 0.24 -16.23
CA ILE A 60 -12.34 0.55 -17.60
C ILE A 60 -11.19 1.13 -18.44
N ARG A 61 -10.39 2.04 -17.87
CA ARG A 61 -9.12 2.56 -18.45
C ARG A 61 -9.22 2.98 -19.93
N PRO A 62 -10.17 3.84 -20.29
CA PRO A 62 -10.44 4.12 -21.70
C PRO A 62 -9.26 4.82 -22.39
N GLY A 63 -8.46 5.61 -21.66
CA GLY A 63 -7.24 6.24 -22.19
C GLY A 63 -6.12 5.26 -22.57
N VAL A 64 -6.22 3.98 -22.17
CA VAL A 64 -5.25 2.92 -22.55
C VAL A 64 -5.67 2.20 -23.84
N TRP A 65 -6.92 2.39 -24.30
CA TRP A 65 -7.47 1.68 -25.47
C TRP A 65 -6.84 2.12 -26.78
N ILE A 66 -6.50 3.40 -26.94
CA ILE A 66 -5.85 3.91 -28.15
C ILE A 66 -4.33 3.98 -27.95
N PRO A 67 -3.52 3.26 -28.74
CA PRO A 67 -2.07 3.14 -28.52
C PRO A 67 -1.32 4.47 -28.61
N LEU A 68 -1.79 5.44 -29.41
CA LEU A 68 -1.13 6.75 -29.57
C LEU A 68 -1.35 7.68 -28.37
N ILE A 69 -2.55 7.64 -27.76
CA ILE A 69 -2.91 8.45 -26.58
C ILE A 69 -2.43 7.77 -25.29
N ARG A 70 -2.38 6.43 -25.28
CA ARG A 70 -1.85 5.62 -24.18
C ARG A 70 -0.47 6.06 -23.72
N SER A 71 0.41 6.40 -24.67
CA SER A 71 1.79 6.83 -24.37
C SER A 71 1.87 8.09 -23.51
N LEU A 72 0.84 8.96 -23.54
CA LEU A 72 0.84 10.25 -22.83
C LEU A 72 0.31 10.12 -21.38
N HIS A 73 -0.25 8.97 -21.04
CA HIS A 73 -0.92 8.76 -19.75
C HIS A 73 -0.24 7.73 -18.87
N VAL A 74 0.82 7.09 -19.37
CA VAL A 74 1.47 5.96 -18.71
C VAL A 74 2.97 6.20 -18.64
N TYR A 75 3.49 6.22 -17.42
CA TYR A 75 4.92 6.12 -17.16
C TYR A 75 5.25 4.66 -16.81
N GLU A 76 6.19 4.03 -17.52
CA GLU A 76 6.58 2.62 -17.34
C GLU A 76 8.07 2.50 -17.05
N GLU A 77 8.47 1.80 -15.99
CA GLU A 77 9.88 1.58 -15.62
C GLU A 77 10.11 0.09 -15.35
N SER A 78 11.30 -0.42 -15.67
CA SER A 78 11.68 -1.80 -15.33
C SER A 78 12.84 -1.81 -14.35
N TRP A 79 12.68 -2.58 -13.26
CA TRP A 79 13.69 -2.74 -12.22
C TRP A 79 14.25 -4.15 -12.21
N LYS A 80 15.55 -4.27 -11.97
CA LYS A 80 16.22 -5.51 -11.62
C LYS A 80 16.35 -5.58 -10.11
N ILE A 81 15.95 -6.69 -9.52
CA ILE A 81 15.97 -6.90 -8.07
C ILE A 81 16.58 -8.27 -7.78
N SER A 82 17.57 -8.30 -6.90
CA SER A 82 18.25 -9.53 -6.46
C SER A 82 17.49 -10.20 -5.30
N ALA A 83 16.17 -10.26 -5.36
CA ALA A 83 15.32 -10.84 -4.32
C ALA A 83 14.12 -11.58 -4.93
N ASN A 84 13.55 -12.52 -4.18
CA ASN A 84 12.37 -13.27 -4.62
C ASN A 84 11.15 -12.33 -4.80
N PRO A 85 10.27 -12.57 -5.80
CA PRO A 85 9.04 -11.80 -6.00
C PRO A 85 8.17 -11.60 -4.75
N ILE A 86 8.11 -12.59 -3.84
CA ILE A 86 7.34 -12.50 -2.58
C ILE A 86 8.00 -11.52 -1.59
N VAL A 87 9.33 -11.48 -1.56
CA VAL A 87 10.06 -10.54 -0.70
C VAL A 87 9.89 -9.13 -1.25
N CYS A 88 9.96 -8.99 -2.58
CA CYS A 88 9.71 -7.72 -3.26
C CYS A 88 8.28 -7.21 -3.01
N SER A 89 7.27 -8.10 -3.08
CA SER A 89 5.89 -7.71 -2.83
C SER A 89 5.69 -7.20 -1.40
N LYS A 90 6.27 -7.88 -0.41
CA LYS A 90 6.20 -7.47 0.99
C LYS A 90 6.89 -6.13 1.26
N ASP A 91 8.07 -5.88 0.70
CA ASP A 91 8.76 -4.59 0.85
C ASP A 91 7.95 -3.44 0.23
N VAL A 92 7.31 -3.67 -0.92
CA VAL A 92 6.39 -2.69 -1.53
C VAL A 92 5.19 -2.42 -0.63
N LEU A 93 4.54 -3.45 -0.09
CA LEU A 93 3.41 -3.27 0.83
C LEU A 93 3.82 -2.51 2.09
N GLN A 94 5.03 -2.77 2.61
CA GLN A 94 5.59 -2.03 3.73
C GLN A 94 5.86 -0.56 3.36
N ALA A 95 6.41 -0.30 2.17
CA ALA A 95 6.64 1.05 1.65
C ALA A 95 5.34 1.82 1.49
N VAL A 96 4.28 1.18 0.95
CA VAL A 96 2.93 1.76 0.84
C VAL A 96 2.36 2.07 2.22
N THR A 97 2.53 1.18 3.20
CA THR A 97 2.08 1.41 4.58
C THR A 97 2.80 2.61 5.21
N LYS A 98 4.12 2.77 4.98
CA LYS A 98 4.87 3.94 5.42
C LYS A 98 4.35 5.23 4.77
N LEU A 99 4.05 5.19 3.47
CA LEU A 99 3.50 6.33 2.73
C LEU A 99 2.10 6.71 3.20
N HIS A 100 1.26 5.72 3.47
CA HIS A 100 -0.09 5.93 3.99
C HIS A 100 -0.05 6.65 5.35
N ARG A 101 0.82 6.21 6.26
CA ARG A 101 0.97 6.83 7.59
C ARG A 101 1.52 8.26 7.55
N ARG A 102 2.33 8.60 6.54
CA ARG A 102 2.93 9.95 6.43
C ARG A 102 1.96 11.03 5.96
N SER A 103 0.72 10.71 5.59
CA SER A 103 -0.33 11.64 5.16
C SER A 103 0.22 12.83 4.34
N LEU A 104 0.65 12.55 3.10
CA LEU A 104 1.30 13.57 2.28
C LEU A 104 0.28 14.53 1.67
N LYS A 105 0.04 15.67 2.35
CA LYS A 105 -0.77 16.80 1.84
C LYS A 105 -2.17 16.38 1.36
N GLY A 106 -2.82 15.45 2.07
CA GLY A 106 -4.14 14.91 1.69
C GLY A 106 -4.12 13.89 0.55
N THR A 107 -2.96 13.30 0.27
CA THR A 107 -2.81 12.15 -0.64
C THR A 107 -2.91 10.86 0.16
N VAL A 108 -3.71 9.92 -0.33
CA VAL A 108 -3.93 8.61 0.29
C VAL A 108 -3.43 7.52 -0.65
N PHE A 109 -2.57 6.65 -0.13
CA PHE A 109 -2.15 5.42 -0.81
C PHE A 109 -2.96 4.25 -0.27
N THR A 110 -3.58 3.49 -1.16
CA THR A 110 -4.43 2.35 -0.82
C THR A 110 -4.03 1.17 -1.69
N VAL A 111 -3.95 -0.03 -1.10
CA VAL A 111 -3.70 -1.25 -1.86
C VAL A 111 -5.03 -1.72 -2.47
N GLY A 112 -5.07 -1.81 -3.81
CA GLY A 112 -6.26 -2.22 -4.54
C GLY A 112 -6.30 -3.72 -4.85
N TYR A 113 -5.13 -4.30 -5.17
CA TYR A 113 -5.01 -5.72 -5.50
C TYR A 113 -3.63 -6.24 -5.14
N VAL A 114 -3.56 -7.48 -4.64
CA VAL A 114 -2.32 -8.20 -4.36
C VAL A 114 -2.48 -9.64 -4.79
N GLU A 115 -1.52 -10.12 -5.57
CA GLU A 115 -1.34 -11.52 -5.93
C GLU A 115 0.10 -11.88 -5.63
N GLU A 116 0.33 -12.70 -4.60
CA GLU A 116 1.67 -13.17 -4.26
C GLU A 116 1.84 -14.60 -4.77
N LYS A 117 2.68 -14.79 -5.79
CA LYS A 117 3.09 -16.12 -6.25
C LYS A 117 4.60 -16.14 -6.39
N ALA A 118 5.21 -17.30 -6.12
CA ALA A 118 6.66 -17.46 -6.17
C ALA A 118 7.26 -17.11 -7.54
N GLU A 119 6.53 -17.37 -8.63
CA GLU A 119 6.97 -17.13 -10.00
C GLU A 119 6.58 -15.74 -10.53
N CYS A 120 5.44 -15.21 -10.06
CA CYS A 120 4.90 -13.93 -10.53
C CYS A 120 4.06 -13.26 -9.44
N SER A 121 4.58 -12.18 -8.84
CA SER A 121 3.80 -11.36 -7.90
C SER A 121 3.26 -10.10 -8.59
N ARG A 122 2.01 -9.74 -8.34
CA ARG A 122 1.38 -8.53 -8.88
C ARG A 122 0.79 -7.69 -7.76
N ILE A 123 1.00 -6.40 -7.82
CA ILE A 123 0.45 -5.43 -6.86
C ILE A 123 -0.17 -4.27 -7.64
N GLU A 124 -1.37 -3.87 -7.24
CA GLU A 124 -2.00 -2.63 -7.67
C GLU A 124 -2.19 -1.71 -6.47
N ILE A 125 -1.68 -0.49 -6.60
CA ILE A 125 -1.78 0.57 -5.61
C ILE A 125 -2.59 1.69 -6.22
N LEU A 126 -3.61 2.15 -5.50
CA LEU A 126 -4.41 3.31 -5.83
C LEU A 126 -3.91 4.51 -5.04
N VAL A 127 -3.64 5.60 -5.74
CA VAL A 127 -3.19 6.87 -5.15
C VAL A 127 -4.29 7.90 -5.35
N PHE A 128 -4.96 8.27 -4.26
CA PHE A 128 -5.98 9.31 -4.24
C PHE A 128 -5.33 10.64 -3.87
N THR A 129 -5.33 11.58 -4.78
CA THR A 129 -4.85 12.95 -4.50
C THR A 129 -5.87 13.76 -3.71
N ARG A 130 -5.47 14.94 -3.21
CA ARG A 130 -6.35 15.89 -2.51
C ARG A 130 -7.62 16.23 -3.29
N CYS A 131 -7.50 16.42 -4.60
CA CYS A 131 -8.65 16.68 -5.49
C CYS A 131 -9.44 15.42 -5.83
N ARG A 132 -9.18 14.29 -5.16
CA ARG A 132 -9.75 12.96 -5.42
C ARG A 132 -9.54 12.47 -6.85
N ASN A 133 -8.47 12.89 -7.51
CA ASN A 133 -8.03 12.22 -8.74
C ASN A 133 -7.32 10.93 -8.35
N VAL A 134 -7.58 9.87 -9.11
CA VAL A 134 -7.04 8.54 -8.87
C VAL A 134 -5.92 8.25 -9.86
N TYR A 135 -4.80 7.83 -9.31
CA TYR A 135 -3.67 7.29 -10.06
C TYR A 135 -3.50 5.84 -9.64
N VAL A 136 -3.00 5.04 -10.55
CA VAL A 136 -2.76 3.62 -10.35
C VAL A 136 -1.29 3.38 -10.52
N ILE A 137 -0.68 2.66 -9.59
CA ILE A 137 0.66 2.09 -9.72
C ILE A 137 0.49 0.58 -9.77
N GLN A 138 0.89 -0.03 -10.88
CA GLN A 138 0.92 -1.46 -11.07
C GLN A 138 2.36 -1.95 -11.03
N LEU A 139 2.61 -2.97 -10.21
CA LEU A 139 3.88 -3.65 -10.13
C LEU A 139 3.67 -5.11 -10.51
N SER A 140 4.54 -5.64 -11.37
CA SER A 140 4.56 -7.04 -11.76
C SER A 140 5.98 -7.56 -11.65
N PHE A 141 6.22 -8.40 -10.66
CA PHE A 141 7.49 -9.08 -10.41
C PHE A 141 7.46 -10.42 -11.12
N LYS A 142 8.46 -10.70 -11.95
CA LYS A 142 8.64 -11.99 -12.64
C LYS A 142 10.06 -12.47 -12.42
N VAL A 143 10.23 -13.78 -12.23
CA VAL A 143 11.57 -14.39 -12.17
C VAL A 143 12.04 -14.68 -13.60
N GLU A 144 13.21 -14.17 -13.96
CA GLU A 144 13.88 -14.42 -15.24
C GLU A 144 15.35 -14.74 -14.94
N GLU A 145 15.81 -15.93 -15.36
CA GLU A 145 17.21 -16.36 -15.24
C GLU A 145 17.83 -16.17 -13.84
N SER A 146 17.07 -16.52 -12.79
CA SER A 146 17.45 -16.38 -11.37
C SER A 146 17.47 -14.95 -10.81
N VAL A 147 17.04 -13.96 -11.59
CA VAL A 147 16.88 -12.56 -11.16
C VAL A 147 15.40 -12.18 -11.21
N CYS A 148 14.96 -11.30 -10.30
CA CYS A 148 13.60 -10.78 -10.33
C CYS A 148 13.57 -9.48 -11.15
N ILE A 149 12.74 -9.46 -12.20
CA ILE A 149 12.46 -8.26 -12.98
C ILE A 149 11.09 -7.73 -12.57
N ALA A 150 11.06 -6.49 -12.10
CA ALA A 150 9.85 -5.78 -11.77
C ALA A 150 9.48 -4.85 -12.93
N HIS A 151 8.32 -5.06 -13.53
CA HIS A 151 7.70 -4.11 -14.42
C HIS A 151 6.76 -3.21 -13.62
N VAL A 152 7.02 -1.91 -13.68
CA VAL A 152 6.29 -0.91 -12.91
C VAL A 152 5.65 0.05 -13.87
N ARG A 153 4.36 0.29 -13.68
CA ARG A 153 3.58 1.19 -14.52
C ARG A 153 2.78 2.11 -13.63
N SER A 154 2.80 3.40 -13.91
CA SER A 154 1.94 4.37 -13.25
C SER A 154 1.15 5.14 -14.27
N PHE A 155 -0.16 5.26 -14.04
CA PHE A 155 -1.07 5.96 -14.94
C PHE A 155 -2.23 6.60 -14.18
N SER A 156 -2.83 7.61 -14.77
CA SER A 156 -4.04 8.26 -14.26
C SER A 156 -5.30 7.51 -14.70
N SER A 157 -6.30 7.37 -13.83
CA SER A 157 -7.57 6.71 -14.19
C SER A 157 -8.48 7.58 -15.09
N GLY A 158 -8.28 8.90 -15.11
CA GLY A 158 -9.00 9.81 -16.00
C GLY A 158 -8.85 11.28 -15.60
N ILE A 159 -9.53 12.15 -16.34
CA ILE A 159 -9.46 13.61 -16.20
C ILE A 159 -10.29 14.11 -15.01
N PHE A 160 -11.41 13.42 -14.73
CA PHE A 160 -12.38 13.84 -13.72
C PHE A 160 -12.08 13.25 -12.34
N PRO A 161 -12.22 14.05 -11.28
CA PRO A 161 -12.20 13.57 -9.90
C PRO A 161 -13.22 12.46 -9.60
N SER A 162 -12.92 11.64 -8.59
CA SER A 162 -13.82 10.59 -8.08
C SER A 162 -15.06 11.09 -7.34
N TRP A 163 -15.17 12.40 -7.05
CA TRP A 163 -16.41 12.97 -6.53
C TRP A 163 -17.43 13.28 -7.63
N PHE A 164 -16.99 13.39 -8.90
CA PHE A 164 -17.86 13.71 -10.01
C PHE A 164 -18.72 12.50 -10.36
N PRO A 165 -20.06 12.59 -10.33
CA PRO A 165 -20.93 11.45 -10.58
C PRO A 165 -20.73 10.89 -11.98
N LEU A 166 -20.73 9.56 -12.11
CA LEU A 166 -20.54 8.86 -13.39
C LEU A 166 -19.23 9.24 -14.11
N ASN A 167 -18.18 9.64 -13.37
CA ASN A 167 -16.91 10.06 -13.95
C ASN A 167 -16.30 9.04 -14.95
N PHE A 168 -16.57 7.75 -14.76
CA PHE A 168 -16.08 6.67 -15.60
C PHE A 168 -16.70 6.76 -16.99
N LEU A 169 -17.97 7.17 -17.11
CA LEU A 169 -18.66 7.35 -18.38
C LEU A 169 -18.06 8.54 -19.13
N PHE A 170 -17.92 9.68 -18.46
CA PHE A 170 -17.32 10.88 -19.06
C PHE A 170 -15.85 10.69 -19.41
N SER A 171 -15.08 10.00 -18.58
CA SER A 171 -13.69 9.63 -18.89
C SER A 171 -13.62 8.68 -20.08
N SER A 172 -14.63 7.83 -20.27
CA SER A 172 -14.72 6.92 -21.42
C SER A 172 -15.13 7.63 -22.70
N ILE A 173 -15.97 8.66 -22.63
CA ILE A 173 -16.32 9.50 -23.78
C ILE A 173 -15.13 10.41 -24.15
N LEU A 174 -14.46 11.00 -23.16
CA LEU A 174 -13.37 11.96 -23.33
C LEU A 174 -11.97 11.33 -23.31
N PHE A 175 -11.88 10.03 -23.54
CA PHE A 175 -10.64 9.26 -23.53
C PHE A 175 -9.61 9.71 -24.57
N PHE A 176 -10.06 10.42 -25.60
CA PHE A 176 -9.23 10.96 -26.66
C PHE A 176 -8.61 12.32 -26.33
N ILE A 177 -9.01 12.97 -25.23
CA ILE A 177 -8.44 14.25 -24.83
C ILE A 177 -7.07 13.99 -24.20
N PRO A 178 -5.96 14.44 -24.82
CA PRO A 178 -4.64 14.30 -24.23
C PRO A 178 -4.55 15.20 -23.00
N PHE A 179 -4.67 14.62 -21.82
CA PHE A 179 -4.36 15.27 -20.56
C PHE A 179 -2.87 15.14 -20.26
N TYR A 180 -2.18 16.28 -20.26
CA TYR A 180 -0.75 16.35 -19.96
C TYR A 180 -0.49 15.93 -18.51
N ASP A 181 0.12 14.76 -18.34
CA ASP A 181 0.65 14.35 -17.05
C ASP A 181 1.91 15.16 -16.76
N ARG A 182 1.82 16.13 -15.85
CA ARG A 182 2.94 16.99 -15.40
C ARG A 182 3.99 16.21 -14.60
N GLY A 183 4.43 15.06 -15.09
CA GLY A 183 5.35 14.13 -14.42
C GLY A 183 4.79 13.56 -13.12
N ARG A 184 3.47 13.54 -12.90
CA ARG A 184 2.92 13.05 -11.62
C ARG A 184 3.10 11.55 -11.48
N ASN A 185 2.90 10.80 -12.57
CA ASN A 185 3.11 9.35 -12.54
C ASN A 185 4.58 9.01 -12.23
N GLU A 186 5.55 9.72 -12.83
CA GLU A 186 6.98 9.59 -12.50
C GLU A 186 7.23 9.89 -11.02
N ASN A 187 6.66 10.98 -10.49
CA ASN A 187 6.78 11.36 -9.08
C ASN A 187 6.22 10.31 -8.12
N TRP A 188 5.09 9.66 -8.45
CA TRP A 188 4.52 8.61 -7.60
C TRP A 188 5.42 7.38 -7.52
N ILE A 189 6.01 6.98 -8.65
CA ILE A 189 6.97 5.88 -8.67
C ILE A 189 8.24 6.25 -7.88
N ASN A 190 8.78 7.45 -8.08
CA ASN A 190 9.97 7.91 -7.35
C ASN A 190 9.72 8.00 -5.84
N LEU A 191 8.54 8.46 -5.44
CA LEU A 191 8.13 8.50 -4.05
C LEU A 191 8.01 7.09 -3.45
N LEU A 192 7.43 6.12 -4.18
CA LEU A 192 7.39 4.72 -3.75
C LEU A 192 8.80 4.15 -3.60
N LYS A 193 9.67 4.34 -4.60
CA LYS A 193 11.08 3.90 -4.57
C LYS A 193 11.82 4.45 -3.34
N SER A 194 11.59 5.72 -2.99
CA SER A 194 12.23 6.35 -1.82
C SER A 194 11.89 5.70 -0.47
N GLN A 195 10.84 4.88 -0.42
CA GLN A 195 10.38 4.20 0.80
C GLN A 195 10.67 2.69 0.80
N MET A 196 11.08 2.15 -0.34
CA MET A 196 11.52 0.76 -0.47
C MET A 196 12.88 0.57 0.18
N THR A 197 13.11 -0.63 0.71
CA THR A 197 14.35 -0.97 1.43
C THR A 197 15.28 -1.80 0.55
N ILE A 198 14.71 -2.53 -0.42
CA ILE A 198 15.47 -3.43 -1.29
C ILE A 198 16.23 -2.60 -2.34
N PRO A 199 17.54 -2.87 -2.55
CA PRO A 199 18.29 -2.23 -3.63
C PRO A 199 17.71 -2.63 -4.99
N LEU A 200 17.48 -1.63 -5.83
CA LEU A 200 16.92 -1.77 -7.17
C LEU A 200 17.87 -1.16 -8.21
N GLU A 201 18.06 -1.86 -9.32
CA GLU A 201 18.82 -1.37 -10.47
C GLU A 201 17.84 -1.09 -11.62
N ILE A 202 17.92 0.09 -12.23
CA ILE A 202 16.97 0.48 -13.29
C ILE A 202 17.49 -0.05 -14.63
N ILE A 203 16.81 -1.05 -15.18
CA ILE A 203 17.17 -1.64 -16.49
C ILE A 203 16.71 -0.72 -17.62
N LYS A 204 15.49 -0.18 -17.48
CA LYS A 204 14.84 0.61 -18.50
C LYS A 204 14.12 1.78 -17.85
N ASN A 205 14.65 2.98 -18.09
CA ASN A 205 13.96 4.22 -17.76
C ASN A 205 12.70 4.35 -18.61
N GLY A 206 11.63 4.83 -17.98
CA GLY A 206 10.39 5.10 -18.68
C GLY A 206 10.48 6.24 -19.67
N ARG A 207 9.64 6.18 -20.70
CA ARG A 207 9.38 7.36 -21.52
C ARG A 207 8.59 8.35 -20.65
N ARG A 208 9.08 9.58 -20.55
CA ARG A 208 8.30 10.68 -19.98
C ARG A 208 7.14 10.98 -20.92
N CYS A 209 5.95 11.14 -20.34
CA CYS A 209 4.77 11.64 -21.02
C CYS A 209 4.91 13.12 -21.38
#